data_AF-A0A9Q3CQ04-F1
#
_entry.id   AF-A0A9Q3CQ04-F1
#
_cell.length_a   1.000
_cell.length_b   1.000
_cell.length_c   1.000
_cell.angle_alpha   90.00
_cell.angle_beta   90.00
_cell.angle_gamma   90.00
#
_symmetry.space_group_name_H-M   'P 1'
#
loop_
_entity.id
_entity.type
_entity.pdbx_description
1 polymer ?
#
loop_
_entity_poly.entity_id
_entity_poly.type
_entity_poly.pdbx_seq_one_letter_code
_entity_poly.pdbx_strand_id
1 'polypeptide(L)'
;MFQEDLHIPYEIVVGKLRSLFTITAKKWNYKMRQEHSRPDLSWWKSEIITKWANNSWRFKMENASESDIFNSEKDKPLTWFLKQKDRLSDLHPDMSESMIDMKILRKCGGEARNAFCHPVTQSQSTGMTAKMPPKHGAGPNQLKKYQRKEETHVFPNIQVPSS
;
A
#
# COMPACT_ATOMS: atom_id res chain seq x y z
N MET A 1 0.88 6.87 -28.61
CA MET A 1 0.28 5.61 -29.10
C MET A 1 -0.52 5.99 -30.32
N PHE A 2 -0.19 5.46 -31.49
CA PHE A 2 -0.81 5.91 -32.74
C PHE A 2 -2.18 5.22 -32.90
N GLN A 3 -3.13 5.92 -33.50
CA GLN A 3 -4.50 5.43 -33.68
C GLN A 3 -4.55 4.16 -34.57
N GLU A 4 -3.50 3.97 -35.38
CA GLU A 4 -3.25 2.81 -36.24
C GLU A 4 -2.83 1.55 -35.44
N ASP A 5 -2.24 1.71 -34.24
CA ASP A 5 -1.91 0.59 -33.33
C ASP A 5 -3.17 -0.06 -32.71
N LEU A 6 -4.33 0.60 -32.81
CA LEU A 6 -5.57 0.21 -32.16
C LEU A 6 -6.47 -0.69 -33.03
N HIS A 7 -6.20 -0.83 -34.34
CA HIS A 7 -7.01 -1.65 -35.23
C HIS A 7 -6.44 -3.06 -35.40
N ILE A 8 -6.28 -3.78 -34.28
CA ILE A 8 -5.90 -5.20 -34.32
C ILE A 8 -7.16 -6.02 -34.61
N PRO A 9 -7.22 -6.78 -35.71
CA PRO A 9 -8.37 -7.63 -36.02
C PRO A 9 -8.67 -8.62 -34.89
N TYR A 10 -9.96 -8.83 -34.61
CA TYR A 10 -10.44 -9.78 -33.58
C TYR A 10 -9.76 -11.15 -33.71
N GLU A 11 -9.60 -11.65 -34.94
CA GLU A 11 -9.02 -12.97 -35.20
C GLU A 11 -7.54 -13.05 -34.79
N ILE A 12 -6.81 -11.93 -34.85
CA ILE A 12 -5.42 -11.85 -34.37
C ILE A 12 -5.40 -11.86 -32.84
N VAL A 13 -6.25 -11.04 -32.19
CA VAL A 13 -6.33 -10.97 -30.73
C VAL A 13 -6.69 -12.33 -30.15
N VAL A 14 -7.73 -12.95 -30.70
CA VAL A 14 -8.19 -14.26 -30.27
C VAL A 14 -7.15 -15.31 -30.64
N GLY A 15 -6.57 -15.33 -31.85
CA GLY A 15 -5.44 -16.21 -32.17
C GLY A 15 -4.32 -16.18 -31.12
N LYS A 16 -3.92 -14.97 -30.68
CA LYS A 16 -2.90 -14.75 -29.65
C LYS A 16 -3.32 -15.16 -28.23
N LEU A 17 -4.61 -15.09 -27.87
CA LEU A 17 -5.08 -15.57 -26.56
C LEU A 17 -4.66 -17.02 -26.28
N ARG A 18 -4.68 -17.89 -27.30
CA ARG A 18 -4.23 -19.28 -27.17
C ARG A 18 -2.74 -19.41 -26.81
N SER A 19 -1.89 -18.51 -27.31
CA SER A 19 -0.45 -18.51 -27.00
C SER A 19 -0.13 -17.89 -25.64
N LEU A 20 -0.99 -17.00 -25.13
CA LEU A 20 -0.82 -16.38 -23.82
C LEU A 20 -1.18 -17.34 -22.67
N PHE A 21 -2.11 -18.27 -22.90
CA PHE A 21 -2.51 -19.24 -21.88
C PHE A 21 -1.60 -20.46 -21.81
N THR A 22 -1.34 -20.91 -20.58
CA THR A 22 -0.53 -22.10 -20.29
C THR A 22 -1.37 -23.20 -19.66
N ILE A 23 -0.94 -24.46 -19.85
CA ILE A 23 -1.46 -25.67 -19.18
C ILE A 23 -3.01 -25.72 -19.16
N THR A 24 -3.62 -25.47 -17.99
CA THR A 24 -5.06 -25.58 -17.75
C THR A 24 -5.83 -24.45 -18.42
N ALA A 25 -5.28 -23.25 -18.45
CA ALA A 25 -5.92 -22.10 -19.11
C ALA A 25 -6.00 -22.29 -20.63
N LYS A 26 -4.98 -22.94 -21.22
CA LYS A 26 -4.98 -23.26 -22.65
C LYS A 26 -6.05 -24.29 -23.02
N LYS A 27 -6.21 -25.34 -22.20
CA LYS A 27 -7.28 -26.34 -22.37
C LYS A 27 -8.68 -25.71 -22.24
N TRP A 28 -8.85 -24.83 -21.25
CA TRP A 28 -10.09 -24.08 -21.07
C TRP A 28 -10.41 -23.18 -22.26
N ASN A 29 -9.45 -22.41 -22.78
CA ASN A 29 -9.67 -21.55 -23.95
C ASN A 29 -10.08 -22.36 -25.18
N TYR A 30 -9.47 -23.52 -25.40
CA TYR A 30 -9.85 -24.41 -26.50
C TYR A 30 -11.29 -24.91 -26.36
N LYS A 31 -11.68 -25.35 -25.16
CA LYS A 31 -13.06 -25.78 -24.87
C LYS A 31 -14.06 -24.65 -25.13
N MET A 32 -13.79 -23.45 -24.61
CA MET A 32 -14.68 -22.30 -24.77
C MET A 32 -14.90 -21.90 -26.23
N ARG A 33 -13.90 -22.06 -27.10
CA ARG A 33 -14.07 -21.80 -28.54
C ARG A 33 -14.92 -22.83 -29.27
N GLN A 34 -14.93 -24.07 -28.80
CA GLN A 34 -15.77 -25.11 -29.42
C GLN A 34 -17.23 -24.94 -29.01
N GLU A 35 -17.46 -24.53 -27.76
CA GLU A 35 -18.81 -24.35 -27.21
C GLU A 35 -19.45 -23.02 -27.65
N HIS A 36 -18.65 -21.97 -27.89
CA HIS A 36 -19.13 -20.65 -28.29
C HIS A 36 -18.60 -20.25 -29.67
N SER A 37 -19.52 -20.11 -30.63
CA SER A 37 -19.19 -19.66 -31.99
C SER A 37 -18.97 -18.14 -32.04
N ARG A 38 -17.71 -17.74 -32.24
CA ARG A 38 -17.29 -16.33 -32.45
C ARG A 38 -17.81 -15.33 -31.40
N PRO A 39 -17.53 -15.52 -30.10
CA PRO A 39 -17.82 -14.50 -29.10
C PRO A 39 -17.02 -13.22 -29.36
N ASP A 40 -17.52 -12.05 -28.99
CA ASP A 40 -16.78 -10.81 -29.15
C ASP A 40 -15.64 -10.68 -28.11
N LEU A 41 -14.80 -9.64 -28.26
CA LEU A 41 -13.70 -9.41 -27.32
C LEU A 41 -14.18 -9.04 -25.91
N SER A 42 -15.34 -8.40 -25.80
CA SER A 42 -15.96 -8.03 -24.52
C SER A 42 -16.33 -9.27 -23.72
N TRP A 43 -16.94 -10.26 -24.39
CA TRP A 43 -17.27 -11.55 -23.83
C TRP A 43 -16.02 -12.29 -23.35
N TRP A 44 -14.95 -12.33 -24.16
CA TRP A 44 -13.69 -12.94 -23.72
C TRP A 44 -13.15 -12.31 -22.45
N LYS A 45 -13.16 -10.97 -22.35
CA LYS A 45 -12.74 -10.28 -21.11
C LYS A 45 -13.60 -10.71 -19.92
N SER A 46 -14.92 -10.72 -20.09
CA SER A 46 -15.86 -11.12 -19.04
C SER A 46 -15.64 -12.56 -18.57
N GLU A 47 -15.47 -13.51 -19.49
CA GLU A 47 -15.26 -14.92 -19.18
C GLU A 47 -13.92 -15.19 -18.48
N ILE A 48 -12.86 -14.52 -18.94
CA ILE A 48 -11.52 -14.59 -18.33
C ILE A 48 -11.59 -14.09 -16.88
N ILE A 49 -12.25 -12.95 -16.65
CA ILE A 49 -12.46 -12.37 -15.32
C ILE A 49 -13.29 -13.33 -14.47
N THR A 50 -14.40 -13.83 -14.99
CA THR A 50 -15.28 -14.76 -14.27
C THR A 50 -14.56 -16.04 -13.86
N LYS A 51 -13.74 -16.60 -14.75
CA LYS A 51 -13.04 -17.86 -14.49
C LYS A 51 -11.90 -17.71 -13.50
N TRP A 52 -11.09 -16.66 -13.60
CA TRP A 52 -9.82 -16.56 -12.89
C TRP A 52 -9.72 -15.41 -11.90
N ALA A 53 -10.49 -14.34 -12.04
CA ALA A 53 -10.51 -13.21 -11.11
C ALA A 53 -11.64 -13.35 -10.07
N ASN A 54 -11.88 -14.58 -9.62
CA ASN A 54 -12.86 -14.87 -8.56
C ASN A 54 -12.42 -14.35 -7.18
N ASN A 55 -13.35 -14.34 -6.22
CA ASN A 55 -13.09 -13.82 -4.87
C ASN A 55 -11.90 -14.49 -4.18
N SER A 56 -11.68 -15.79 -4.41
CA SER A 56 -10.53 -16.50 -3.84
C SER A 56 -9.20 -16.02 -4.42
N TRP A 57 -9.16 -15.70 -5.72
CA TRP A 57 -7.99 -15.08 -6.34
C TRP A 57 -7.76 -13.67 -5.81
N ARG A 58 -8.81 -12.85 -5.72
CA ARG A 58 -8.73 -11.50 -5.15
C ARG A 58 -8.18 -11.51 -3.74
N PHE A 59 -8.74 -12.35 -2.87
CA PHE A 59 -8.25 -12.54 -1.49
C PHE A 59 -6.77 -12.97 -1.44
N LYS A 60 -6.33 -13.85 -2.33
CA LYS A 60 -4.91 -14.23 -2.44
C LYS A 60 -4.03 -13.06 -2.84
N MET A 61 -4.46 -12.22 -3.79
CA MET A 61 -3.72 -11.04 -4.22
C MET A 61 -3.67 -9.97 -3.14
N GLU A 62 -4.77 -9.74 -2.42
CA GLU A 62 -4.83 -8.86 -1.26
C GLU A 62 -3.87 -9.32 -0.16
N ASN A 63 -3.87 -10.60 0.20
CA ASN A 63 -2.93 -11.12 1.20
C ASN A 63 -1.47 -11.06 0.75
N ALA A 64 -1.20 -11.30 -0.54
CA ALA A 64 0.14 -11.16 -1.10
C ALA A 64 0.61 -9.70 -1.09
N SER A 65 -0.29 -8.75 -1.36
CA SER A 65 -0.04 -7.32 -1.19
C SER A 65 0.17 -6.97 0.28
N GLU A 66 -0.61 -7.55 1.19
CA GLU A 66 -0.53 -7.23 2.61
C GLU A 66 0.78 -7.67 3.27
N SER A 67 1.27 -8.85 2.89
CA SER A 67 2.52 -9.44 3.38
C SER A 67 3.79 -8.92 2.70
N ASP A 68 3.69 -8.19 1.59
CA ASP A 68 4.83 -7.59 0.89
C ASP A 68 5.27 -6.30 1.61
N ILE A 69 6.08 -6.45 2.65
CA ILE A 69 6.69 -5.38 3.45
C ILE A 69 8.03 -5.00 2.84
N PHE A 70 8.33 -3.71 2.77
CA PHE A 70 9.59 -3.21 2.21
C PHE A 70 10.80 -3.70 3.02
N ASN A 71 11.82 -4.20 2.31
CA ASN A 71 13.08 -4.60 2.90
C ASN A 71 14.25 -3.85 2.24
N SER A 72 14.94 -3.00 3.01
CA SER A 72 16.04 -2.17 2.50
C SER A 72 17.26 -2.94 1.99
N GLU A 73 17.45 -4.20 2.41
CA GLU A 73 18.56 -5.04 1.96
C GLU A 73 18.24 -5.77 0.64
N LYS A 74 16.95 -5.97 0.34
CA LYS A 74 16.50 -6.79 -0.80
C LYS A 74 15.85 -5.96 -1.90
N ASP A 75 15.13 -4.91 -1.54
CA ASP A 75 14.25 -4.18 -2.44
C ASP A 75 14.89 -2.86 -2.89
N LYS A 76 14.69 -2.54 -4.18
CA LYS A 76 14.97 -1.21 -4.71
C LYS A 76 13.77 -0.30 -4.40
N PRO A 77 13.95 0.81 -3.66
CA PRO A 77 12.83 1.63 -3.16
C PRO A 77 11.83 2.03 -4.23
N LEU A 78 12.30 2.60 -5.34
CA LEU A 78 11.42 3.08 -6.42
C LEU A 78 10.66 1.93 -7.10
N THR A 79 11.33 0.83 -7.41
CA THR A 79 10.70 -0.33 -8.07
C THR A 79 9.66 -0.96 -7.17
N TRP A 80 9.95 -1.12 -5.88
CA TRP A 80 9.02 -1.66 -4.92
C TRP A 80 7.82 -0.72 -4.71
N PHE A 81 8.06 0.58 -4.59
CA PHE A 81 6.99 1.59 -4.44
C PHE A 81 6.03 1.56 -5.63
N LEU A 82 6.54 1.64 -6.86
CA LEU A 82 5.72 1.61 -8.08
C LEU A 82 4.91 0.32 -8.16
N LYS A 83 5.53 -0.83 -7.84
CA LYS A 83 4.84 -2.12 -7.78
C LYS A 83 3.70 -2.14 -6.76
N GLN A 84 3.88 -1.54 -5.57
CA GLN A 84 2.78 -1.44 -4.59
C GLN A 84 1.68 -0.48 -5.05
N LYS A 85 2.06 0.65 -5.68
CA LYS A 85 1.11 1.61 -6.25
C LYS A 85 0.21 0.94 -7.29
N ASP A 86 0.80 0.27 -8.28
CA ASP A 86 0.06 -0.44 -9.33
C ASP A 86 -0.91 -1.47 -8.74
N ARG A 87 -0.42 -2.30 -7.81
CA ARG A 87 -1.25 -3.31 -7.14
C ARG A 87 -2.43 -2.72 -6.38
N LEU A 88 -2.22 -1.63 -5.64
CA LEU A 88 -3.28 -0.99 -4.85
C LEU A 88 -4.30 -0.28 -5.74
N SER A 89 -3.85 0.36 -6.83
CA SER A 89 -4.74 0.94 -7.84
C SER A 89 -5.59 -0.13 -8.53
N ASP A 90 -5.02 -1.30 -8.84
CA ASP A 90 -5.75 -2.41 -9.46
C ASP A 90 -6.75 -3.07 -8.50
N LEU A 91 -6.39 -3.22 -7.22
CA LEU A 91 -7.26 -3.84 -6.21
C LEU A 91 -8.36 -2.89 -5.70
N HIS A 92 -8.06 -1.59 -5.64
CA HIS A 92 -8.94 -0.56 -5.10
C HIS A 92 -9.00 0.65 -6.03
N PRO A 93 -9.68 0.53 -7.19
CA PRO A 93 -9.75 1.63 -8.18
C PRO A 93 -10.44 2.88 -7.62
N ASP A 94 -11.30 2.74 -6.60
CA ASP A 94 -12.01 3.84 -5.96
C ASP A 94 -11.20 4.54 -4.85
N MET A 95 -9.96 4.09 -4.59
CA MET A 95 -9.11 4.64 -3.54
C MET A 95 -8.40 5.90 -4.00
N SER A 96 -8.38 6.94 -3.16
CA SER A 96 -7.62 8.15 -3.46
C SER A 96 -6.11 7.87 -3.50
N GLU A 97 -5.38 8.62 -4.33
CA GLU A 97 -3.92 8.52 -4.43
C GLU A 97 -3.24 8.73 -3.07
N SER A 98 -3.73 9.70 -2.28
CA SER A 98 -3.22 9.94 -0.92
C SER A 98 -3.38 8.74 0.02
N MET A 99 -4.46 7.96 -0.13
CA MET A 99 -4.70 6.76 0.68
C MET A 99 -3.83 5.60 0.22
N ILE A 100 -3.58 5.48 -1.08
CA ILE A 100 -2.62 4.53 -1.65
C ILE A 100 -1.23 4.81 -1.08
N ASP A 101 -0.75 6.06 -1.15
CA ASP A 101 0.56 6.45 -0.64
C ASP A 101 0.70 6.15 0.86
N MET A 102 -0.33 6.47 1.66
CA MET A 102 -0.35 6.16 3.09
C MET A 102 -0.31 4.66 3.38
N LYS A 103 -1.00 3.83 2.59
CA LYS A 103 -0.92 2.37 2.71
C LYS A 103 0.48 1.86 2.39
N ILE A 104 1.14 2.39 1.37
CA ILE A 104 2.51 2.02 1.01
C ILE A 104 3.48 2.43 2.12
N LEU A 105 3.38 3.65 2.64
CA LEU A 105 4.24 4.14 3.73
C LEU A 105 4.12 3.27 5.01
N ARG A 106 2.93 2.75 5.32
CA ARG A 106 2.74 1.82 6.45
C ARG A 106 3.54 0.53 6.30
N LYS A 107 3.77 0.08 5.05
CA LYS A 107 4.55 -1.11 4.71
C LYS A 107 6.07 -0.88 4.71
N CYS A 108 6.53 0.36 4.87
CA CYS A 108 7.96 0.67 4.92
C CYS A 108 8.61 0.34 6.28
N GLY A 109 7.82 0.20 7.36
CA GLY A 109 8.31 -0.07 8.71
C GLY A 109 9.24 1.01 9.30
N GLY A 110 9.55 0.89 10.59
CA GLY A 110 10.68 1.57 11.26
C GLY A 110 10.82 3.08 11.08
N GLU A 111 12.08 3.54 10.97
CA GLU A 111 12.48 4.95 10.88
C GLU A 111 11.91 5.67 9.65
N ALA A 112 11.64 4.97 8.55
CA ALA A 112 11.04 5.55 7.35
C ALA A 112 9.59 5.99 7.59
N ARG A 113 8.79 5.19 8.32
CA ARG A 113 7.45 5.60 8.77
C ARG A 113 7.53 6.78 9.73
N ASN A 114 8.48 6.74 10.66
CA ASN A 114 8.63 7.79 11.67
C ASN A 114 9.10 9.12 11.06
N ALA A 115 10.02 9.12 10.09
CA ALA A 115 10.51 10.32 9.42
C ALA A 115 9.44 11.04 8.58
N PHE A 116 8.49 10.28 8.00
CA PHE A 116 7.38 10.85 7.21
C PHE A 116 6.20 11.29 8.09
N CYS A 117 5.87 10.54 9.16
CA CYS A 117 4.75 10.88 10.05
C CYS A 117 5.13 11.85 11.17
N HIS A 118 6.41 11.92 11.54
CA HIS A 118 6.94 12.86 12.53
C HIS A 118 8.23 13.44 11.97
N PRO A 119 8.20 14.61 11.32
CA PRO A 119 9.44 15.30 10.99
C PRO A 119 10.14 15.58 12.31
N VAL A 120 11.23 14.84 12.58
CA VAL A 120 12.08 15.09 13.73
C VAL A 120 12.65 16.49 13.52
N THR A 121 12.19 17.44 14.32
CA THR A 121 12.81 18.76 14.45
C THR A 121 14.21 18.54 15.01
N GLN A 122 15.20 18.33 14.14
CA GLN A 122 16.60 18.36 14.53
C GLN A 122 16.97 19.81 14.82
N SER A 123 16.63 20.28 16.02
CA SER A 123 17.29 21.45 16.60
C SER A 123 18.72 21.03 16.93
N GLN A 124 19.65 21.38 16.05
CA GLN A 124 21.09 21.34 16.34
C GLN A 124 21.35 22.25 17.54
N SER A 125 21.60 21.66 18.71
CA SER A 125 22.18 22.34 19.86
C SER A 125 23.69 22.08 19.82
N THR A 126 24.37 22.96 19.11
CA THR A 126 25.82 23.07 19.03
C THR A 126 26.39 23.26 20.44
N GLY A 127 27.45 22.52 20.74
CA GLY A 127 28.04 22.44 22.07
C GLY A 127 28.49 23.78 22.65
N MET A 128 28.35 23.89 23.97
CA MET A 128 29.26 24.65 24.80
C MET A 128 29.59 23.85 26.06
N THR A 129 30.83 23.37 26.12
CA THR A 129 31.49 22.88 27.33
C THR A 129 31.61 24.03 28.33
N ALA A 130 30.80 24.03 29.38
CA ALA A 130 30.99 24.90 30.53
C ALA A 130 31.50 24.08 31.72
N LYS A 131 32.74 24.37 32.11
CA LYS A 131 33.46 23.85 33.26
C LYS A 131 32.64 23.96 34.56
N MET A 132 32.56 22.88 35.32
CA MET A 132 32.20 22.92 36.74
C MET A 132 33.31 23.62 37.56
N PRO A 133 32.95 24.39 38.60
CA PRO A 133 33.78 24.52 39.80
C PRO A 133 33.27 23.59 40.92
N PRO A 134 34.16 23.08 41.79
CA PRO A 134 33.79 22.16 42.88
C PRO A 134 33.41 22.94 44.15
N LYS A 135 32.58 22.34 45.02
CA LYS A 135 32.93 22.02 46.42
C LYS A 135 31.73 21.65 47.31
N HIS A 136 31.97 20.58 48.07
CA HIS A 136 31.53 20.27 49.44
C HIS A 136 30.16 19.61 49.63
N GLY A 137 30.19 18.53 50.42
CA GLY A 137 29.13 17.55 50.53
C GLY A 137 28.27 17.65 51.77
N ALA A 138 27.22 16.84 51.79
CA ALA A 138 26.51 16.36 52.98
C ALA A 138 25.49 15.29 52.56
N GLY A 139 25.58 14.09 53.16
CA GLY A 139 24.44 13.31 53.69
C GLY A 139 23.37 12.71 52.75
N PRO A 140 23.00 11.43 52.90
CA PRO A 140 21.97 10.77 52.10
C PRO A 140 20.59 10.87 52.76
N ASN A 141 19.59 11.39 52.03
CA ASN A 141 18.17 10.99 52.06
C ASN A 141 17.33 12.08 51.41
N GLN A 142 16.60 11.75 50.35
CA GLN A 142 15.16 12.02 50.24
C GLN A 142 14.64 11.38 48.94
N LEU A 143 14.05 10.18 49.07
CA LEU A 143 12.96 9.74 48.20
C LEU A 143 11.84 10.78 48.30
N LYS A 144 11.40 11.38 47.19
CA LYS A 144 10.05 11.98 47.09
C LYS A 144 9.57 12.04 45.63
N LYS A 145 8.66 11.11 45.33
CA LYS A 145 7.37 11.30 44.63
C LYS A 145 7.41 11.96 43.23
N TYR A 146 7.37 11.12 42.19
CA TYR A 146 6.70 11.49 40.94
C TYR A 146 5.20 11.15 41.07
N GLN A 147 4.36 12.18 41.21
CA GLN A 147 2.92 12.07 41.08
C GLN A 147 2.53 12.11 39.61
N ARG A 148 1.78 11.07 39.20
CA ARG A 148 1.01 10.97 37.96
C ARG A 148 -0.01 12.11 37.92
N LYS A 149 0.05 12.99 36.90
CA LYS A 149 -1.05 13.90 36.57
C LYS A 149 -1.94 13.20 35.56
N GLU A 150 -3.11 12.77 36.02
CA GLU A 150 -4.25 12.40 35.18
C GLU A 150 -5.00 13.67 34.74
N GLU A 151 -5.61 13.55 33.57
CA GLU A 151 -6.17 14.59 32.71
C GLU A 151 -7.39 15.32 33.31
N THR A 152 -7.57 16.59 32.93
CA THR A 152 -8.90 17.13 32.62
C THR A 152 -8.74 18.19 31.51
N HIS A 153 -9.17 17.85 30.30
CA HIS A 153 -9.44 18.84 29.26
C HIS A 153 -10.95 18.89 29.03
N VAL A 154 -11.49 20.09 29.27
CA VAL A 154 -12.88 20.46 29.07
C VAL A 154 -13.13 20.58 27.58
N PHE A 155 -14.10 19.82 27.05
CA PHE A 155 -14.61 19.99 25.69
C PHE A 155 -15.61 21.16 25.63
N PRO A 156 -15.54 22.07 24.64
CA PRO A 156 -16.62 23.01 24.38
C PRO A 156 -17.77 22.35 23.62
N ASN A 157 -18.98 22.68 24.06
CA ASN A 157 -20.26 22.22 23.57
C ASN A 157 -20.61 22.90 22.22
N ILE A 158 -20.91 22.13 21.17
CA ILE A 158 -21.39 22.66 19.89
C ILE A 158 -22.83 22.17 19.68
N GLN A 159 -23.78 23.11 19.66
CA GLN A 159 -25.18 22.88 19.33
C GLN A 159 -25.35 22.56 17.84
N VAL A 160 -26.18 21.57 17.54
CA VAL A 160 -26.64 21.20 16.19
C VAL A 160 -28.05 21.77 15.98
N PRO A 161 -28.34 22.49 14.89
CA PRO A 161 -29.70 22.90 14.55
C PRO A 161 -30.45 21.75 13.86
N SER A 162 -31.65 21.44 14.37
CA SER A 162 -32.62 20.52 13.77
C SER A 162 -33.42 21.21 12.65
N SER A 163 -33.46 20.60 11.47
CA SER A 163 -34.54 20.77 10.48
C SER A 163 -35.58 19.68 10.68
#